data_AF-A0A251QKG1-F1
#
_entry.id   AF-A0A251QKG1-F1
#
_cell.length_a   1.000
_cell.length_b   1.000
_cell.length_c   1.000
_cell.angle_alpha   90.00
_cell.angle_beta   90.00
_cell.angle_gamma   90.00
#
_symmetry.space_group_name_H-M   'P 1'
#
loop_
_entity.id
_entity.type
_entity.pdbx_description
1 polymer ?
#
loop_
_entity_poly.entity_id
_entity_poly.type
_entity_poly.pdbx_seq_one_letter_code
_entity_poly.pdbx_strand_id
1 'polypeptide(L)'
;MDLELFERDRHVTFLQMMYQLLPSPYQSQEINRLTLAYFVISGLDLLNSLDRLVDKDEVATWVLSLQAHPRSTAELNNGQFYGFHGSRAAQFPPENNDNGALNPSVSNLASTYCALALLKIVGYNLSSIDSESILTSMRNLQQPDGSFMPIHTGAETDLRFVYCAAAICHMLGNWSGMDKEKAKEYILKCQSYDGGFGLIPGSESHGGATYCGVTSLRLMGFIEDEILSKNAPSSIIDVPLLLD
;
A
#
# COMPACT_ATOMS: atom_id res chain seq x y z
N MET A 1 -23.66 29.48 15.23
CA MET A 1 -22.55 28.58 14.85
C MET A 1 -23.13 27.75 13.74
N ASP A 2 -23.01 28.25 12.50
CA ASP A 2 -23.43 27.46 11.34
C ASP A 2 -22.56 26.21 11.34
N LEU A 3 -23.19 25.05 11.51
CA LEU A 3 -22.56 23.79 11.16
C LEU A 3 -22.14 23.94 9.70
N GLU A 4 -20.85 23.98 9.42
CA GLU A 4 -20.33 23.93 8.05
C GLU A 4 -21.00 22.74 7.36
N LEU A 5 -21.91 23.05 6.43
CA LEU A 5 -22.73 22.03 5.79
C LEU A 5 -21.81 21.25 4.85
N PHE A 6 -21.61 19.96 5.11
CA PHE A 6 -20.80 19.11 4.25
C PHE A 6 -21.39 19.05 2.84
N GLU A 7 -20.74 19.69 1.87
CA GLU A 7 -21.19 19.81 0.48
C GLU A 7 -20.96 18.52 -0.32
N ARG A 8 -21.59 17.43 0.11
CA ARG A 8 -21.43 16.07 -0.44
C ARG A 8 -21.45 16.05 -1.97
N ASP A 9 -22.43 16.71 -2.60
CA ASP A 9 -22.63 16.62 -4.04
C ASP A 9 -21.48 17.26 -4.82
N ARG A 10 -20.86 18.33 -4.30
CA ARG A 10 -19.66 18.94 -4.91
C ARG A 10 -18.47 17.98 -4.88
N HIS A 11 -18.29 17.27 -3.77
CA HIS A 11 -17.24 16.25 -3.66
C HIS A 11 -17.49 15.09 -4.63
N VAL A 12 -18.73 14.60 -4.73
CA VAL A 12 -19.09 13.54 -5.67
C VAL A 12 -18.84 13.98 -7.11
N THR A 13 -19.22 15.20 -7.50
CA THR A 13 -18.96 15.74 -8.84
C THR A 13 -17.47 15.82 -9.14
N PHE A 14 -16.66 16.30 -8.19
CA PHE A 14 -15.20 16.34 -8.35
C PHE A 14 -14.60 14.95 -8.57
N LEU A 15 -14.98 13.98 -7.73
CA LEU A 15 -14.48 12.60 -7.84
C LEU A 15 -14.96 11.93 -9.13
N GLN A 16 -16.20 12.17 -9.56
CA GLN A 16 -16.72 11.65 -10.82
C GLN A 16 -15.93 12.20 -12.02
N MET A 17 -15.58 13.49 -12.02
CA MET A 17 -14.72 14.07 -13.05
C MET A 17 -13.34 13.40 -13.06
N MET A 18 -12.72 13.23 -11.89
CA MET A 18 -11.41 12.58 -11.76
C MET A 18 -11.43 11.09 -12.17
N TYR A 19 -12.56 10.40 -11.96
CA TYR A 19 -12.77 9.03 -12.42
C TYR A 19 -12.78 8.93 -13.96
N GLN A 20 -13.46 9.88 -14.62
CA GLN A 20 -13.57 9.89 -16.08
C GLN A 20 -12.29 10.33 -16.78
N LEU A 21 -11.64 11.39 -16.27
CA LEU A 21 -10.44 11.95 -16.88
C LEU A 21 -9.60 12.72 -15.87
N LEU A 22 -8.31 12.38 -15.80
CA LEU A 22 -7.35 13.16 -15.02
C LEU A 22 -6.96 14.45 -15.77
N PRO A 23 -7.09 15.64 -15.15
CA PRO A 23 -6.66 16.91 -15.75
C PRO A 23 -5.14 16.97 -16.00
N SER A 24 -4.70 17.80 -16.95
CA SER A 24 -3.27 17.93 -17.33
C SER A 24 -2.29 18.23 -16.18
N PRO A 25 -2.65 18.95 -15.10
CA PRO A 25 -1.75 19.11 -13.95
C PRO A 25 -1.33 17.80 -13.28
N TYR A 26 -2.08 16.71 -13.47
CA TYR A 26 -1.73 15.37 -12.95
C TYR A 26 -0.77 14.60 -13.87
N GLN A 27 -0.30 15.17 -14.97
CA GLN A 27 0.60 14.48 -15.90
C GLN A 27 1.89 13.98 -15.21
N SER A 28 2.42 14.73 -14.24
CA SER A 28 3.60 14.31 -13.45
C SER A 28 3.32 13.08 -12.56
N GLN A 29 2.06 12.75 -12.35
CA GLN A 29 1.58 11.62 -11.55
C GLN A 29 1.25 10.40 -12.40
N GLU A 30 1.68 10.32 -13.66
CA GLU A 30 1.39 9.18 -14.52
C GLU A 30 1.82 7.85 -13.89
N ILE A 31 2.95 7.80 -13.18
CA ILE A 31 3.39 6.59 -12.47
C ILE A 31 2.52 6.22 -11.26
N ASN A 32 1.70 7.15 -10.76
CA ASN A 32 0.84 7.00 -9.59
C ASN A 32 -0.65 6.89 -9.96
N ARG A 33 -0.96 6.61 -11.23
CA ARG A 33 -2.35 6.59 -11.73
C ARG A 33 -3.24 5.60 -10.98
N LEU A 34 -2.70 4.45 -10.60
CA LEU A 34 -3.38 3.45 -9.79
C LEU A 34 -3.70 3.98 -8.38
N THR A 35 -2.76 4.68 -7.75
CA THR A 35 -2.96 5.33 -6.44
C THR A 35 -4.01 6.42 -6.51
N LEU A 36 -4.01 7.22 -7.59
CA LEU A 36 -5.05 8.24 -7.81
C LEU A 36 -6.43 7.60 -7.98
N ALA A 37 -6.53 6.52 -8.76
CA ALA A 37 -7.77 5.77 -8.90
C ALA A 37 -8.25 5.22 -7.55
N TYR A 38 -7.33 4.72 -6.71
CA TYR A 38 -7.63 4.28 -5.35
C TYR A 38 -8.27 5.40 -4.52
N PHE A 39 -7.69 6.60 -4.51
CA PHE A 39 -8.28 7.73 -3.78
C PHE A 39 -9.65 8.13 -4.31
N VAL A 40 -9.80 8.17 -5.64
CA VAL A 40 -11.07 8.57 -6.28
C VAL A 40 -12.19 7.59 -5.96
N ILE A 41 -11.95 6.29 -6.18
CA ILE A 41 -12.95 5.24 -6.03
C ILE A 41 -13.28 5.01 -4.55
N SER A 42 -12.28 5.02 -3.66
CA SER A 42 -12.52 4.97 -2.21
C SER A 42 -13.34 6.17 -1.73
N GLY A 43 -13.07 7.37 -2.27
CA GLY A 43 -13.87 8.56 -1.97
C GLY A 43 -15.33 8.40 -2.41
N LEU A 44 -15.57 7.86 -3.61
CA LEU A 44 -16.93 7.60 -4.09
C LEU A 44 -17.65 6.54 -3.25
N ASP A 45 -16.94 5.53 -2.76
CA ASP A 45 -17.46 4.52 -1.84
C ASP A 45 -17.83 5.12 -0.48
N LEU A 46 -16.93 5.87 0.15
CA LEU A 46 -17.20 6.58 1.41
C LEU A 46 -18.39 7.54 1.32
N LEU A 47 -18.62 8.12 0.14
CA LEU A 47 -19.76 8.99 -0.11
C LEU A 47 -21.02 8.24 -0.55
N ASN A 48 -21.06 6.90 -0.53
CA ASN A 48 -22.19 6.08 -0.99
C ASN A 48 -22.62 6.42 -2.43
N SER A 49 -21.66 6.59 -3.33
CA SER A 49 -21.89 6.87 -4.77
C SER A 49 -21.21 5.87 -5.70
N LEU A 50 -20.50 4.87 -5.17
CA LEU A 50 -19.79 3.84 -5.94
C LEU A 50 -20.70 3.12 -6.93
N ASP A 51 -21.79 2.51 -6.46
CA ASP A 51 -22.71 1.69 -7.29
C ASP A 51 -23.37 2.45 -8.44
N ARG A 52 -23.49 3.78 -8.30
CA ARG A 52 -24.13 4.64 -9.30
C ARG A 52 -23.16 5.13 -10.36
N LEU A 53 -21.89 5.31 -10.01
CA LEU A 53 -20.94 6.09 -10.81
C LEU A 53 -19.76 5.28 -11.34
N VAL A 54 -19.49 4.11 -10.78
CA VAL A 54 -18.31 3.30 -11.11
C VAL A 54 -18.74 2.00 -11.77
N ASP A 55 -18.13 1.72 -12.91
CA ASP A 55 -18.20 0.39 -13.53
C ASP A 55 -17.19 -0.52 -12.82
N LYS A 56 -17.70 -1.37 -11.92
CA LYS A 56 -16.87 -2.23 -11.06
C LYS A 56 -16.10 -3.28 -11.88
N ASP A 57 -16.70 -3.79 -12.95
CA ASP A 57 -16.09 -4.82 -13.79
C ASP A 57 -14.98 -4.22 -14.67
N GLU A 58 -15.21 -3.02 -15.22
CA GLU A 58 -14.18 -2.28 -15.96
C GLU A 58 -12.99 -1.92 -15.06
N VAL A 59 -13.25 -1.43 -13.85
CA VAL A 59 -12.19 -1.13 -12.88
C VAL A 59 -11.41 -2.40 -12.52
N ALA A 60 -12.09 -3.51 -12.21
CA ALA A 60 -11.41 -4.75 -11.89
C ALA A 60 -10.53 -5.24 -13.05
N THR A 61 -11.06 -5.22 -14.27
CA THR A 61 -10.32 -5.59 -15.49
C THR A 61 -9.09 -4.70 -15.69
N TRP A 62 -9.25 -3.38 -15.51
CA TRP A 62 -8.15 -2.43 -15.63
C TRP A 62 -7.06 -2.68 -14.57
N VAL A 63 -7.44 -2.82 -13.30
CA VAL A 63 -6.48 -3.07 -12.21
C VAL A 63 -5.73 -4.38 -12.45
N LEU A 64 -6.42 -5.46 -12.80
CA LEU A 64 -5.80 -6.76 -13.08
C LEU A 64 -4.82 -6.68 -14.26
N SER A 65 -5.09 -5.84 -15.27
CA SER A 65 -4.16 -5.64 -16.39
C SER A 65 -2.82 -5.03 -15.98
N LEU A 66 -2.72 -4.45 -14.78
CA LEU A 66 -1.50 -3.86 -14.24
C LEU A 66 -0.63 -4.86 -13.45
N GLN A 67 -1.11 -6.09 -13.22
CA GLN A 67 -0.32 -7.10 -12.51
C GLN A 67 0.91 -7.51 -13.35
N ALA A 68 2.08 -7.52 -12.71
CA ALA A 68 3.29 -8.11 -13.24
C ALA A 68 3.24 -9.63 -13.06
N HIS A 69 3.59 -10.37 -14.11
CA HIS A 69 3.65 -11.84 -14.05
C HIS A 69 5.05 -12.34 -14.43
N PRO A 70 5.59 -13.32 -13.69
CA PRO A 70 6.82 -13.99 -14.07
C PRO A 70 6.59 -14.84 -15.32
N ARG A 71 7.58 -14.98 -16.19
CA ARG A 71 7.49 -15.87 -17.36
C ARG A 71 7.66 -17.34 -17.00
N SER A 72 8.31 -17.60 -15.86
CA SER A 72 8.52 -18.93 -15.31
C SER A 72 8.72 -18.86 -13.80
N THR A 73 8.52 -19.98 -13.10
CA THR A 73 8.77 -20.07 -11.65
C THR A 73 10.22 -19.77 -11.27
N ALA A 74 11.19 -19.99 -12.17
CA ALA A 74 12.59 -19.65 -11.95
C ALA A 74 12.82 -18.14 -11.80
N GLU A 75 12.00 -17.30 -12.44
CA GLU A 75 12.12 -15.84 -12.36
C GLU A 75 11.68 -15.28 -11.01
N LEU A 76 10.94 -16.02 -10.18
CA LEU A 76 10.56 -15.56 -8.83
C LEU A 76 11.77 -15.28 -7.92
N ASN A 77 12.94 -15.82 -8.25
CA ASN A 77 14.19 -15.64 -7.50
C ASN A 77 15.15 -14.63 -8.14
N ASN A 78 14.77 -13.94 -9.21
CA ASN A 78 15.63 -12.93 -9.87
C ASN A 78 15.67 -11.59 -9.11
N GLY A 79 14.98 -11.51 -7.97
CA GLY A 79 14.86 -10.31 -7.14
C GLY A 79 13.70 -9.40 -7.54
N GLN A 80 13.17 -9.47 -8.77
CA GLN A 80 12.05 -8.64 -9.21
C GLN A 80 10.80 -8.88 -8.38
N PHE A 81 10.02 -7.81 -8.22
CA PHE A 81 8.71 -7.88 -7.60
C PHE A 81 7.63 -8.08 -8.67
N TYR A 82 6.72 -9.03 -8.45
CA TYR A 82 5.61 -9.37 -9.34
C TYR A 82 4.26 -8.95 -8.74
N GLY A 83 4.20 -7.70 -8.29
CA GLY A 83 3.00 -7.04 -7.79
C GLY A 83 2.23 -6.31 -8.89
N PHE A 84 1.77 -5.08 -8.61
CA PHE A 84 1.09 -4.24 -9.60
C PHE A 84 1.94 -3.02 -9.96
N HIS A 85 1.87 -2.65 -11.24
CA HIS A 85 2.43 -1.40 -11.75
C HIS A 85 1.52 -0.23 -11.36
N GLY A 86 2.10 0.94 -11.12
CA GLY A 86 1.32 2.14 -10.81
C GLY A 86 0.58 2.72 -12.02
N SER A 87 0.97 2.33 -13.24
CA SER A 87 0.25 2.66 -14.49
C SER A 87 0.65 1.75 -15.65
N ARG A 88 -0.10 1.87 -16.76
CA ARG A 88 0.18 1.13 -18.00
C ARG A 88 1.47 1.61 -18.68
N ALA A 89 1.81 2.89 -18.54
CA ALA A 89 3.08 3.43 -19.05
C ALA A 89 4.28 2.75 -18.38
N ALA A 90 4.16 2.37 -17.10
CA ALA A 90 5.20 1.65 -16.37
C ALA A 90 5.38 0.17 -16.79
N GLN A 91 4.62 -0.34 -17.76
CA GLN A 91 4.81 -1.68 -18.33
C GLN A 91 5.74 -1.69 -19.56
N PHE A 92 6.01 -0.51 -20.15
CA PHE A 92 6.80 -0.36 -21.37
C PHE A 92 8.04 0.50 -21.10
N PRO A 93 9.17 -0.11 -20.66
CA PRO A 93 10.40 0.65 -20.50
C PRO A 93 10.85 1.22 -21.85
N PRO A 94 11.49 2.40 -21.87
CA PRO A 94 12.00 3.00 -23.11
C PRO A 94 13.04 2.07 -23.75
N GLU A 95 12.97 1.89 -25.07
CA GLU A 95 13.76 0.92 -25.85
C GLU A 95 15.29 1.14 -25.82
N ASN A 96 15.81 2.20 -25.20
CA ASN A 96 17.23 2.58 -25.22
C ASN A 96 17.79 2.92 -23.83
N ASN A 97 18.06 1.92 -22.99
CA ASN A 97 18.80 2.09 -21.73
C ASN A 97 20.13 1.31 -21.73
N ASP A 98 21.01 1.62 -22.68
CA ASP A 98 22.42 1.18 -22.68
C ASP A 98 23.28 1.87 -21.58
N ASN A 99 22.70 2.77 -20.79
CA ASN A 99 23.43 3.63 -19.84
C ASN A 99 23.24 3.29 -18.35
N GLY A 100 22.76 2.09 -18.01
CA GLY A 100 22.68 1.67 -16.59
C GLY A 100 21.73 2.51 -15.72
N ALA A 101 20.82 3.28 -16.35
CA ALA A 101 19.78 4.02 -15.64
C ALA A 101 18.73 3.04 -15.08
N LEU A 102 18.40 3.19 -13.81
CA LEU A 102 17.39 2.42 -13.09
C LEU A 102 16.10 2.35 -13.91
N ASN A 103 15.64 1.13 -14.22
CA ASN A 103 14.39 0.92 -14.94
C ASN A 103 13.23 1.56 -14.16
N PRO A 104 12.58 2.64 -14.67
CA PRO A 104 11.48 3.31 -13.97
C PRO A 104 10.17 2.49 -13.96
N SER A 105 10.21 1.28 -14.49
CA SER A 105 9.08 0.46 -14.92
C SER A 105 9.09 -0.87 -14.18
N VAL A 106 8.72 -0.82 -12.90
CA VAL A 106 8.67 -2.00 -12.03
C VAL A 106 7.44 -1.91 -11.16
N SER A 107 6.75 -3.04 -10.98
CA SER A 107 5.72 -3.16 -9.96
C SER A 107 6.29 -2.78 -8.57
N ASN A 108 5.48 -2.19 -7.69
CA ASN A 108 5.94 -1.69 -6.39
C ASN A 108 4.91 -1.92 -5.29
N LEU A 109 5.37 -1.96 -4.04
CA LEU A 109 4.52 -2.29 -2.88
C LEU A 109 3.31 -1.36 -2.70
N ALA A 110 3.50 -0.05 -2.89
CA ALA A 110 2.42 0.92 -2.74
C ALA A 110 1.32 0.72 -3.79
N SER A 111 1.71 0.47 -5.04
CA SER A 111 0.78 0.17 -6.14
C SER A 111 0.07 -1.16 -5.94
N THR A 112 0.77 -2.20 -5.49
CA THR A 112 0.16 -3.50 -5.14
C THR A 112 -0.87 -3.36 -4.02
N TYR A 113 -0.56 -2.60 -2.96
CA TYR A 113 -1.53 -2.29 -1.91
C TYR A 113 -2.78 -1.60 -2.50
N CYS A 114 -2.60 -0.54 -3.30
CA CYS A 114 -3.71 0.18 -3.92
C CYS A 114 -4.53 -0.72 -4.85
N ALA A 115 -3.90 -1.61 -5.62
CA ALA A 115 -4.58 -2.56 -6.50
C ALA A 115 -5.52 -3.48 -5.71
N LEU A 116 -5.00 -4.14 -4.67
CA LEU A 116 -5.77 -5.08 -3.88
C LEU A 116 -6.90 -4.39 -3.10
N ALA A 117 -6.64 -3.19 -2.57
CA ALA A 117 -7.65 -2.38 -1.91
C ALA A 117 -8.77 -1.97 -2.89
N LEU A 118 -8.42 -1.51 -4.09
CA LEU A 118 -9.38 -1.20 -5.15
C LEU A 118 -10.24 -2.39 -5.54
N LEU A 119 -9.59 -3.54 -5.80
CA LEU A 119 -10.29 -4.78 -6.15
C LEU A 119 -11.28 -5.17 -5.04
N LYS A 120 -10.90 -5.02 -3.77
CA LYS A 120 -11.80 -5.27 -2.64
C LYS A 120 -12.97 -4.28 -2.58
N ILE A 121 -12.72 -2.97 -2.81
CA ILE A 121 -13.78 -1.94 -2.82
C ILE A 121 -14.81 -2.21 -3.92
N VAL A 122 -14.36 -2.61 -5.12
CA VAL A 122 -15.28 -2.94 -6.22
C VAL A 122 -15.89 -4.34 -6.10
N GLY A 123 -15.64 -5.07 -5.00
CA GLY A 123 -16.24 -6.37 -4.73
C GLY A 123 -15.64 -7.53 -5.52
N TYR A 124 -14.43 -7.37 -6.08
CA TYR A 124 -13.73 -8.43 -6.78
C TYR A 124 -13.22 -9.50 -5.80
N ASN A 125 -13.34 -10.77 -6.18
CA ASN A 125 -12.86 -11.87 -5.36
C ASN A 125 -11.33 -12.05 -5.51
N LEU A 126 -10.58 -11.67 -4.47
CA LEU A 126 -9.12 -11.76 -4.46
C LEU A 126 -8.58 -13.21 -4.54
N SER A 127 -9.40 -14.24 -4.27
CA SER A 127 -8.95 -15.64 -4.40
C SER A 127 -8.59 -16.04 -5.84
N SER A 128 -8.99 -15.25 -6.83
CA SER A 128 -8.69 -15.46 -8.25
C SER A 128 -7.39 -14.79 -8.70
N ILE A 129 -6.71 -14.06 -7.83
CA ILE A 129 -5.42 -13.39 -8.14
C ILE A 129 -4.27 -14.38 -7.93
N ASP A 130 -3.24 -14.27 -8.75
CA ASP A 130 -1.96 -14.94 -8.55
C ASP A 130 -1.23 -14.36 -7.32
N SER A 131 -1.66 -14.81 -6.14
CA SER A 131 -1.10 -14.41 -4.84
C SER A 131 0.28 -15.03 -4.58
N GLU A 132 0.56 -16.21 -5.15
CA GLU A 132 1.83 -16.91 -4.96
C GLU A 132 3.00 -16.13 -5.56
N SER A 133 2.86 -15.61 -6.79
CA SER A 133 3.89 -14.77 -7.39
C SER A 133 4.11 -13.47 -6.61
N ILE A 134 3.02 -12.82 -6.16
CA ILE A 134 3.10 -11.59 -5.36
C ILE A 134 3.87 -11.85 -4.07
N LEU A 135 3.48 -12.86 -3.29
CA LEU A 135 4.04 -13.12 -1.96
C LEU A 135 5.47 -13.64 -2.03
N THR A 136 5.76 -14.57 -2.94
CA THR A 136 7.11 -15.13 -3.10
C THR A 136 8.10 -14.05 -3.50
N SER A 137 7.74 -13.18 -4.44
CA SER A 137 8.61 -12.09 -4.87
C SER A 137 8.70 -10.95 -3.85
N MET A 138 7.61 -10.63 -3.15
CA MET A 138 7.60 -9.65 -2.06
C MET A 138 8.57 -10.02 -0.94
N ARG A 139 8.70 -11.31 -0.63
CA ARG A 139 9.62 -11.80 0.41
C ARG A 139 11.06 -11.35 0.17
N ASN A 140 11.47 -11.24 -1.09
CA ASN A 140 12.81 -10.79 -1.47
C ASN A 140 13.04 -9.29 -1.24
N LEU A 141 11.98 -8.51 -1.00
CA LEU A 141 12.08 -7.08 -0.70
C LEU A 141 12.35 -6.79 0.78
N GLN A 142 12.16 -7.79 1.66
CA GLN A 142 12.42 -7.62 3.08
C GLN A 142 13.93 -7.58 3.36
N GLN A 143 14.35 -6.56 4.10
CA GLN A 143 15.73 -6.34 4.46
C GLN A 143 16.12 -7.12 5.73
N PRO A 144 17.43 -7.34 5.99
CA PRO A 144 17.89 -8.05 7.17
C PRO A 144 17.42 -7.45 8.50
N ASP A 145 17.21 -6.14 8.55
CA ASP A 145 16.75 -5.39 9.72
C ASP A 145 15.23 -5.44 9.95
N GLY A 146 14.48 -6.01 9.01
CA GLY A 146 13.02 -6.13 9.03
C GLY A 146 12.27 -5.10 8.20
N SER A 147 12.94 -4.07 7.68
CA SER A 147 12.34 -3.08 6.77
C SER A 147 12.02 -3.68 5.40
N PHE A 148 11.31 -2.94 4.56
CA PHE A 148 10.97 -3.35 3.20
C PHE A 148 11.41 -2.30 2.18
N MET A 149 12.00 -2.76 1.07
CA MET A 149 12.17 -1.93 -0.12
C MET A 149 10.87 -1.91 -0.94
N PRO A 150 10.51 -0.81 -1.60
CA PRO A 150 9.32 -0.76 -2.46
C PRO A 150 9.49 -1.55 -3.76
N ILE A 151 10.73 -1.65 -4.24
CA ILE A 151 11.15 -2.29 -5.50
C ILE A 151 12.51 -2.96 -5.32
N HIS A 152 12.82 -3.93 -6.18
CA HIS A 152 14.04 -4.74 -6.10
C HIS A 152 15.34 -3.99 -6.37
N THR A 153 15.30 -2.89 -7.12
CA THR A 153 16.49 -2.09 -7.47
C THR A 153 16.94 -1.19 -6.32
N GLY A 154 16.28 -1.26 -5.17
CA GLY A 154 16.48 -0.36 -4.04
C GLY A 154 15.73 0.96 -4.18
N ALA A 155 15.39 1.52 -3.02
CA ALA A 155 14.88 2.88 -2.80
C ALA A 155 14.95 3.14 -1.28
N GLU A 156 14.14 4.08 -0.77
CA GLU A 156 13.98 4.25 0.67
C GLU A 156 13.36 3.01 1.33
N THR A 157 13.74 2.74 2.57
CA THR A 157 13.20 1.66 3.39
C THR A 157 12.59 2.27 4.65
N ASP A 158 11.26 2.32 4.71
CA ASP A 158 10.54 2.95 5.82
C ASP A 158 9.23 2.22 6.17
N LEU A 159 8.57 2.68 7.23
CA LEU A 159 7.34 2.09 7.75
C LEU A 159 6.19 2.00 6.74
N ARG A 160 6.15 2.84 5.70
CA ARG A 160 5.08 2.80 4.67
C ARG A 160 5.12 1.47 3.92
N PHE A 161 6.32 0.94 3.66
CA PHE A 161 6.47 -0.32 2.94
C PHE A 161 6.28 -1.55 3.82
N VAL A 162 6.59 -1.45 5.11
CA VAL A 162 6.19 -2.46 6.11
C VAL A 162 4.66 -2.56 6.17
N TYR A 163 3.97 -1.42 6.20
CA TYR A 163 2.50 -1.38 6.14
C TYR A 163 1.95 -1.97 4.85
N CYS A 164 2.49 -1.58 3.69
CA CYS A 164 2.04 -2.14 2.41
C CYS A 164 2.19 -3.66 2.40
N ALA A 165 3.34 -4.20 2.82
CA ALA A 165 3.57 -5.64 2.86
C ALA A 165 2.61 -6.37 3.83
N ALA A 166 2.40 -5.82 5.03
CA ALA A 166 1.47 -6.38 6.01
C ALA A 166 0.01 -6.36 5.50
N ALA A 167 -0.41 -5.26 4.87
CA ALA A 167 -1.75 -5.12 4.30
C ALA A 167 -1.99 -6.07 3.11
N ILE A 168 -0.98 -6.27 2.24
CA ILE A 168 -1.03 -7.23 1.15
C ILE A 168 -1.22 -8.65 1.69
N CYS A 169 -0.37 -9.09 2.64
CA CYS A 169 -0.49 -10.40 3.28
C CYS A 169 -1.88 -10.59 3.92
N HIS A 170 -2.37 -9.58 4.63
CA HIS A 170 -3.68 -9.61 5.29
C HIS A 170 -4.83 -9.73 4.29
N MET A 171 -4.84 -8.93 3.21
CA MET A 171 -5.89 -8.97 2.18
C MET A 171 -5.91 -10.30 1.42
N LEU A 172 -4.75 -10.90 1.19
CA LEU A 172 -4.61 -12.20 0.52
C LEU A 172 -4.81 -13.39 1.48
N GLY A 173 -4.89 -13.15 2.79
CA GLY A 173 -5.02 -14.20 3.81
C GLY A 173 -3.80 -15.13 3.93
N ASN A 174 -2.63 -14.70 3.44
CA ASN A 174 -1.41 -15.51 3.40
C ASN A 174 -0.20 -14.65 3.79
N TRP A 175 0.53 -15.10 4.83
CA TRP A 175 1.67 -14.40 5.42
C TRP A 175 3.03 -14.96 4.98
N SER A 176 3.09 -15.82 3.97
CA SER A 176 4.34 -16.39 3.44
C SER A 176 5.30 -15.36 2.83
N GLY A 177 4.78 -14.17 2.48
CA GLY A 177 5.54 -13.09 1.85
C GLY A 177 6.38 -12.22 2.79
N MET A 178 6.38 -12.48 4.11
CA MET A 178 7.20 -11.72 5.05
C MET A 178 7.59 -12.50 6.31
N ASP A 179 8.72 -12.12 6.91
CA ASP A 179 9.08 -12.44 8.29
C ASP A 179 8.47 -11.38 9.22
N LYS A 180 7.38 -11.77 9.90
CA LYS A 180 6.64 -10.88 10.80
C LYS A 180 7.45 -10.46 12.03
N GLU A 181 8.30 -11.33 12.56
CA GLU A 181 9.06 -11.04 13.78
C GLU A 181 10.11 -9.96 13.51
N LYS A 182 10.83 -10.06 12.40
CA LYS A 182 11.77 -9.01 11.98
C LYS A 182 11.06 -7.69 11.69
N ALA A 183 9.93 -7.73 10.98
CA ALA A 183 9.14 -6.53 10.71
C ALA A 183 8.67 -5.85 12.00
N LYS A 184 8.21 -6.63 12.99
CA LYS A 184 7.87 -6.13 14.33
C LYS A 184 9.08 -5.46 14.99
N GLU A 185 10.23 -6.12 15.03
CA GLU A 185 11.45 -5.54 15.62
C GLU A 185 11.87 -4.22 14.96
N TYR A 186 11.72 -4.11 13.64
CA TYR A 186 11.94 -2.85 12.92
C TYR A 186 10.95 -1.76 13.34
N ILE A 187 9.65 -2.09 13.39
CA ILE A 187 8.61 -1.13 13.80
C ILE A 187 8.87 -0.60 15.21
N LEU A 188 9.25 -1.46 16.15
CA LEU A 188 9.51 -1.05 17.54
C LEU A 188 10.70 -0.08 17.65
N LYS A 189 11.71 -0.22 16.78
CA LYS A 189 12.83 0.73 16.71
C LYS A 189 12.43 2.09 16.13
N CYS A 190 11.28 2.19 15.49
CA CYS A 190 10.76 3.43 14.92
C CYS A 190 9.90 4.23 15.92
N GLN A 191 9.56 3.69 17.10
CA GLN A 191 8.88 4.47 18.13
C GLN A 191 9.84 5.52 18.70
N SER A 192 9.41 6.78 18.68
CA SER A 192 10.20 7.95 19.09
C SER A 192 9.93 8.30 20.57
N TYR A 193 10.63 9.33 21.06
CA TYR A 193 10.59 9.77 22.46
C TYR A 193 9.23 10.33 22.90
N ASP A 194 8.38 10.68 21.96
CA ASP A 194 7.03 11.20 22.14
C ASP A 194 5.96 10.12 21.90
N GLY A 195 6.36 8.84 21.84
CA GLY A 195 5.46 7.70 21.68
C GLY A 195 4.92 7.50 20.26
N GLY A 196 4.98 8.52 19.41
CA GLY A 196 4.73 8.44 17.98
C GLY A 196 5.80 7.62 17.25
N PHE A 197 5.55 7.32 15.97
CA PHE A 197 6.51 6.59 15.15
C PHE A 197 7.10 7.48 14.07
N GLY A 198 8.40 7.38 13.89
CA GLY A 198 9.12 7.93 12.74
C GLY A 198 9.08 6.99 11.54
N LEU A 199 9.37 7.50 10.34
CA LEU A 199 9.43 6.68 9.12
C LEU A 199 10.55 5.64 9.20
N ILE A 200 11.66 5.99 9.83
CA ILE A 200 12.82 5.13 10.05
C ILE A 200 13.27 5.23 11.52
N PRO A 201 14.05 4.27 12.04
CA PRO A 201 14.57 4.34 13.41
C PRO A 201 15.30 5.66 13.69
N GLY A 202 14.90 6.33 14.77
CA GLY A 202 15.50 7.58 15.24
C GLY A 202 15.04 8.86 14.51
N SER A 203 14.09 8.78 13.56
CA SER A 203 13.49 9.98 12.96
C SER A 203 12.41 10.60 13.86
N GLU A 204 12.07 11.86 13.60
CA GLU A 204 10.91 12.52 14.22
C GLU A 204 9.61 11.75 13.96
N SER A 205 8.70 11.80 14.93
CA SER A 205 7.40 11.16 14.80
C SER A 205 6.54 11.84 13.72
N HIS A 206 5.72 11.07 13.02
CA HIS A 206 4.83 11.58 11.99
C HIS A 206 3.52 10.78 11.99
N GLY A 207 2.37 11.45 11.92
CA GLY A 207 1.06 10.78 12.01
C GLY A 207 0.88 9.62 11.00
N GLY A 208 1.37 9.80 9.77
CA GLY A 208 1.35 8.74 8.76
C GLY A 208 2.25 7.54 9.10
N ALA A 209 3.41 7.78 9.72
CA ALA A 209 4.32 6.73 10.15
C ALA A 209 3.76 5.98 11.37
N THR A 210 3.17 6.72 12.33
CA THR A 210 2.40 6.17 13.45
C THR A 210 1.28 5.25 12.95
N TYR A 211 0.45 5.71 12.00
CA TYR A 211 -0.60 4.88 11.41
C TYR A 211 -0.01 3.60 10.79
N CYS A 212 1.07 3.72 10.01
CA CYS A 212 1.73 2.57 9.39
C CYS A 212 2.25 1.58 10.43
N GLY A 213 2.96 2.05 11.47
CA GLY A 213 3.51 1.21 12.53
C GLY A 213 2.44 0.46 13.30
N VAL A 214 1.48 1.19 13.87
CA VAL A 214 0.38 0.62 14.69
C VAL A 214 -0.46 -0.34 13.86
N THR A 215 -0.87 0.06 12.66
CA THR A 215 -1.72 -0.79 11.81
C THR A 215 -0.98 -2.04 11.36
N SER A 216 0.32 -1.96 11.05
CA SER A 216 1.12 -3.14 10.70
C SER A 216 1.17 -4.15 11.84
N LEU A 217 1.45 -3.69 13.07
CA LEU A 217 1.44 -4.54 14.26
C LEU A 217 0.06 -5.18 14.48
N ARG A 218 -1.01 -4.43 14.24
CA ARG A 218 -2.39 -4.93 14.36
C ARG A 218 -2.71 -5.99 13.34
N LEU A 219 -2.42 -5.74 12.06
CA LEU A 219 -2.65 -6.69 10.97
C LEU A 219 -1.86 -7.98 11.16
N MET A 220 -0.63 -7.85 11.66
CA MET A 220 0.22 -8.99 12.03
C MET A 220 -0.26 -9.71 13.30
N GLY A 221 -1.24 -9.19 14.04
CA GLY A 221 -1.75 -9.82 15.26
C GLY A 221 -0.81 -9.71 16.47
N PHE A 222 0.11 -8.74 16.47
CA PHE A 222 0.96 -8.44 17.63
C PHE A 222 0.28 -7.53 18.67
N ILE A 223 -0.76 -6.81 18.25
CA ILE A 223 -1.62 -6.00 19.14
C ILE A 223 -3.11 -6.28 18.83
N GLU A 224 -3.97 -6.09 19.82
CA GLU A 224 -5.43 -6.29 19.72
C GLU A 224 -6.15 -5.01 19.24
N ASP A 225 -7.45 -5.07 18.92
CA ASP A 225 -8.25 -3.85 18.61
C ASP A 225 -8.42 -2.96 19.83
N GLU A 226 -8.47 -3.59 21.00
CA GLU A 226 -8.76 -2.99 22.30
C GLU A 226 -7.49 -2.63 23.07
N ILE A 227 -6.55 -1.98 22.39
CA ILE A 227 -5.27 -1.55 22.97
C ILE A 227 -5.48 -0.68 24.23
N LEU A 228 -6.61 0.05 24.28
CA LEU A 228 -6.97 0.99 25.34
C LEU A 228 -7.81 0.39 26.48
N SER A 229 -8.51 -0.73 26.26
CA SER A 229 -9.51 -1.23 27.21
C SER A 229 -8.90 -2.11 28.31
N LYS A 230 -7.69 -2.63 28.08
CA LYS A 230 -6.99 -3.48 29.03
C LYS A 230 -5.84 -2.69 29.64
N ASN A 231 -5.81 -2.63 30.97
CA ASN A 231 -4.59 -2.44 31.77
C ASN A 231 -3.63 -3.61 31.52
N ALA A 232 -3.24 -3.85 30.27
CA ALA A 232 -2.34 -4.91 29.87
C ALA A 232 -0.91 -4.43 30.18
N PRO A 233 -0.17 -5.11 31.07
CA PRO A 233 1.19 -4.70 31.44
C PRO A 233 2.23 -4.94 30.33
N SER A 234 1.82 -5.31 29.11
CA SER A 234 2.74 -5.73 28.05
C SER A 234 2.21 -5.40 26.66
N SER A 235 1.76 -4.17 26.42
CA SER A 235 1.73 -3.67 25.05
C SER A 235 3.17 -3.62 24.55
N ILE A 236 3.43 -4.15 23.37
CA ILE A 236 4.77 -4.12 22.76
C ILE A 236 5.18 -2.69 22.35
N ILE A 237 4.25 -1.74 22.38
CA ILE A 237 4.46 -0.31 22.12
C ILE A 237 4.02 0.50 23.35
N ASP A 238 4.65 1.65 23.59
CA ASP A 238 4.25 2.57 24.66
C ASP A 238 2.98 3.34 24.27
N VAL A 239 1.82 2.81 24.68
CA VAL A 239 0.50 3.36 24.33
C VAL A 239 0.18 4.63 25.11
N PRO A 240 0.43 4.73 26.44
CA PRO A 240 0.23 5.98 27.16
C PRO A 240 0.99 7.13 26.51
N LEU A 241 2.28 6.92 26.21
CA LEU A 241 3.12 7.96 25.61
C LEU A 241 2.64 8.37 24.21
N LEU A 242 2.05 7.45 23.44
CA LEU A 242 1.49 7.73 22.12
C LEU A 242 0.22 8.63 22.16
N LEU A 243 -0.48 8.69 23.30
CA LEU A 243 -1.77 9.37 23.43
C LEU A 243 -1.70 10.67 24.24
N ASP A 244 -0.58 10.93 24.91
CA ASP A 244 -0.29 12.17 25.64
C ASP A 244 -0.09 13.36 24.67
#